data_AF-A0A9P6D6I3-F1
#
_entry.id   AF-A0A9P6D6I3-F1
#
_cell.length_a   1.000
_cell.length_b   1.000
_cell.length_c   1.000
_cell.angle_alpha   90.00
_cell.angle_beta   90.00
_cell.angle_gamma   90.00
#
_symmetry.space_group_name_H-M   'P 1'
#
loop_
_entity.id
_entity.type
_entity.pdbx_description
1 polymer ?
#
loop_
_entity_poly.entity_id
_entity_poly.type
_entity_poly.pdbx_seq_one_letter_code
_entity_poly.pdbx_strand_id
1 'polypeptide(L)'
;MGRGWQWEHFYDNGSKFKTNNTHKAAWCRACVKETTNSLVAEDSAQSTRRTDAQRLKHALATLQPVCGKVSNMERHLRDCPLVPEGVKRRLKGDNGSDDEDNDASMVITLRKRKTQAKLTVVSSAPWNKTQKQEYEADLCHLFVALNLPWNAVSNPEFQSFTSKYIPSASNPDRKALSGRILDKEVALVTTLTKSVVQGKYGTGVVDGWKNIAKESLQATGFNVEGKEYPFNVHNVTAERKTSKNLLDIVKPDITTITTVYGVKLVGWCCDSGGDSRGLRRLLLAEMPWLVVLECWAHQINLVVGDYFKNAGPEVTEILNEAISVINWFTSHTRALGLLRKRQKDTIGNVLAFVRAVLTRWTTHFLSLRRLLAMSTALRTVATMDEKELLIVAGDDADLVAKAQEIIDTILSRTFWERLTAVKLYLEPLALAANITQASTTCLDQVLMTLAGLYHTYTSEPCFTERRSNDAIVDSLRKRWLKCDQDVFIVAVFLNPYIRGHFFDGSVHSLSRPGLFNVVKRVYARVFQETERQVPIQLFENYLNYFDHSSVYTDDGMNL
;
A
#
# COMPACT_ATOMS: atom_id res chain seq x y z
N MET A 1 33.86 11.34 -8.82
CA MET A 1 32.82 12.28 -8.32
C MET A 1 33.40 13.69 -8.37
N GLY A 2 32.86 14.55 -9.23
CA GLY A 2 33.35 15.92 -9.40
C GLY A 2 33.12 16.77 -8.14
N ARG A 3 34.00 17.74 -7.89
CA ARG A 3 33.78 18.73 -6.82
C ARG A 3 32.64 19.66 -7.23
N GLY A 4 31.70 19.95 -6.33
CA GLY A 4 30.60 20.89 -6.60
C GLY A 4 31.08 22.30 -6.94
N TRP A 5 30.29 23.05 -7.70
CA TRP A 5 30.61 24.39 -8.23
C TRP A 5 31.03 25.39 -7.15
N GLN A 6 30.59 25.21 -5.90
CA GLN A 6 30.96 26.05 -4.77
C GLN A 6 32.48 26.10 -4.60
N TRP A 7 33.19 25.01 -4.89
CA TRP A 7 34.65 24.95 -4.81
C TRP A 7 35.37 25.85 -5.83
N GLU A 8 34.69 26.34 -6.87
CA GLU A 8 35.24 27.38 -7.76
C GLU A 8 35.49 28.69 -7.00
N HIS A 9 34.74 28.95 -5.92
CA HIS A 9 34.82 30.17 -5.11
C HIS A 9 35.61 30.01 -3.80
N PHE A 10 36.13 28.81 -3.52
CA PHE A 10 36.96 28.54 -2.34
C PHE A 10 38.34 27.99 -2.69
N TYR A 11 39.31 28.33 -1.86
CA TYR A 11 40.65 27.76 -1.83
C TYR A 11 40.71 26.62 -0.81
N ASP A 12 41.37 25.52 -1.16
CA ASP A 12 41.69 24.40 -0.26
C ASP A 12 43.19 24.18 -0.28
N ASN A 13 43.81 24.09 0.89
CA ASN A 13 45.25 23.81 1.05
C ASN A 13 45.52 22.33 1.43
N GLY A 14 44.54 21.44 1.21
CA GLY A 14 44.61 20.03 1.60
C GLY A 14 44.32 19.75 3.08
N SER A 15 44.31 20.75 3.97
CA SER A 15 44.06 20.53 5.40
C SER A 15 42.60 20.20 5.72
N LYS A 16 42.40 19.45 6.80
CA LYS A 16 41.08 19.10 7.35
C LYS A 16 40.55 20.23 8.24
N PHE A 17 39.23 20.40 8.29
CA PHE A 17 38.62 21.48 9.07
C PHE A 17 38.63 21.14 10.57
N LYS A 18 39.49 21.79 11.35
CA LYS A 18 39.64 21.54 12.80
C LYS A 18 39.89 20.05 13.07
N THR A 19 39.18 19.44 14.03
CA THR A 19 39.24 18.01 14.37
C THR A 19 38.41 17.10 13.45
N ASN A 20 37.79 17.65 12.39
CA ASN A 20 36.90 16.90 11.51
C ASN A 20 37.68 16.15 10.40
N ASN A 21 37.74 14.82 10.47
CA ASN A 21 38.41 13.99 9.47
C ASN A 21 37.66 13.87 8.13
N THR A 22 36.41 14.32 8.06
CA THR A 22 35.51 14.15 6.91
C THR A 22 35.61 15.31 5.91
N HIS A 23 35.70 16.56 6.38
CA HIS A 23 35.66 17.75 5.50
C HIS A 23 36.96 18.56 5.51
N LYS A 24 37.31 19.11 4.35
CA LYS A 24 38.47 20.01 4.19
C LYS A 24 38.18 21.40 4.75
N ALA A 25 39.23 22.10 5.18
CA ALA A 25 39.17 23.54 5.43
C ALA A 25 39.07 24.29 4.09
N ALA A 26 38.17 25.27 4.02
CA ALA A 26 37.91 26.06 2.82
C ALA A 26 38.02 27.55 3.13
N TRP A 27 38.74 28.30 2.30
CA TRP A 27 38.88 29.76 2.42
C TRP A 27 38.23 30.46 1.23
N CYS A 28 37.36 31.43 1.46
CA CYS A 28 36.71 32.14 0.36
C CYS A 28 37.73 32.93 -0.46
N ARG A 29 37.73 32.73 -1.78
CA ARG A 29 38.70 33.39 -2.69
C ARG A 29 38.57 34.90 -2.68
N ALA A 30 37.36 35.45 -2.50
CA ALA A 30 37.15 36.89 -2.42
C ALA A 30 37.79 37.49 -1.17
N CYS A 31 37.57 36.86 0.00
CA CYS A 31 38.23 37.29 1.24
C CYS A 31 39.75 37.17 1.16
N VAL A 32 40.26 36.08 0.59
CA VAL A 32 41.69 35.89 0.39
C VAL A 32 42.26 37.00 -0.49
N LYS A 33 41.58 37.33 -1.61
CA LYS A 33 42.00 38.39 -2.53
C LYS A 33 42.05 39.76 -1.84
N GLU A 34 41.02 40.10 -1.06
CA GLU A 34 40.98 41.37 -0.33
C GLU A 34 42.12 41.46 0.68
N THR A 35 42.33 40.42 1.49
CA THR A 35 43.45 40.40 2.44
C THR A 35 44.79 40.49 1.71
N THR A 36 44.98 39.78 0.58
CA THR A 36 46.23 39.90 -0.17
C THR A 36 46.44 41.29 -0.77
N ASN A 37 45.38 41.97 -1.22
CA ASN A 37 45.47 43.34 -1.74
C ASN A 37 45.87 44.32 -0.64
N SER A 38 45.29 44.19 0.56
CA SER A 38 45.69 45.00 1.72
C SER A 38 47.17 44.79 2.05
N LEU A 39 47.67 43.55 1.97
CA LEU A 39 49.09 43.26 2.19
C LEU A 39 50.00 43.86 1.10
N VAL A 40 49.53 43.95 -0.16
CA VAL A 40 50.27 44.63 -1.25
C VAL A 40 50.36 46.13 -0.98
N ALA A 41 49.28 46.74 -0.50
CA ALA A 41 49.26 48.16 -0.13
C ALA A 41 50.19 48.43 1.07
N GLU A 42 50.18 47.57 2.09
CA GLU A 42 51.09 47.65 3.24
C GLU A 42 52.56 47.48 2.82
N ASP A 43 52.87 46.51 1.97
CA ASP A 43 54.22 46.25 1.44
C ASP A 43 54.78 47.46 0.69
N SER A 44 53.93 48.12 -0.10
CA SER A 44 54.28 49.32 -0.85
C SER A 44 54.56 50.50 0.08
N ALA A 45 53.84 50.60 1.21
CA ALA A 45 54.02 51.65 2.21
C ALA A 45 55.25 51.42 3.12
N GLN A 46 55.64 50.16 3.36
CA GLN A 46 56.70 49.78 4.31
C GLN A 46 58.02 49.34 3.64
N SER A 47 58.13 49.39 2.30
CA SER A 47 59.30 48.92 1.53
C SER A 47 59.68 47.44 1.75
N THR A 48 58.75 46.63 2.26
CA THR A 48 58.89 45.18 2.45
C THR A 48 58.42 44.45 1.19
N ARG A 49 59.19 43.45 0.71
CA ARG A 49 58.84 42.68 -0.50
C ARG A 49 58.40 41.25 -0.13
N ARG A 50 57.15 41.07 0.32
CA ARG A 50 56.56 39.72 0.38
C ARG A 50 56.27 39.25 -1.04
N THR A 51 56.63 38.01 -1.37
CA THR A 51 56.21 37.39 -2.64
C THR A 51 54.73 37.03 -2.60
N ASP A 52 54.10 36.83 -3.76
CA ASP A 52 52.67 36.48 -3.81
C ASP A 52 52.35 35.17 -3.06
N ALA A 53 53.29 34.22 -3.05
CA ALA A 53 53.18 33.00 -2.26
C ALA A 53 53.20 33.27 -0.74
N GLN A 54 54.02 34.23 -0.30
CA GLN A 54 54.07 34.65 1.11
C GLN A 54 52.80 35.40 1.51
N ARG A 55 52.26 36.26 0.62
CA ARG A 55 51.00 36.97 0.85
C ARG A 55 49.82 36.01 0.95
N LEU A 56 49.73 35.02 0.07
CA LEU A 56 48.70 34.00 0.13
C LEU A 56 48.79 33.18 1.43
N LYS A 57 50.00 32.77 1.83
CA LYS A 57 50.21 32.04 3.10
C LYS A 57 49.79 32.88 4.31
N HIS A 58 50.11 34.18 4.30
CA HIS A 58 49.69 35.10 5.35
C HIS A 58 48.16 35.26 5.37
N ALA A 59 47.53 35.50 4.21
CA ALA A 59 46.08 35.65 4.10
C ALA A 59 45.32 34.40 4.60
N LEU A 60 45.79 33.20 4.28
CA LEU A 60 45.19 31.94 4.76
C LEU A 60 45.38 31.72 6.27
N ALA A 61 46.46 32.25 6.86
CA ALA A 61 46.69 32.20 8.30
C ALA A 61 45.84 33.23 9.07
N THR A 62 45.60 34.41 8.47
CA THR A 62 44.78 35.47 9.06
C THR A 62 43.29 35.14 8.97
N LEU A 63 42.85 34.58 7.84
CA LEU A 63 41.45 34.28 7.60
C LEU A 63 41.04 32.96 8.27
N GLN A 64 39.92 33.00 8.99
CA GLN A 64 39.33 31.79 9.55
C GLN A 64 38.72 30.93 8.43
N PRO A 65 39.13 29.65 8.28
CA PRO A 65 38.52 28.77 7.31
C PRO A 65 37.06 28.48 7.66
N VAL A 66 36.25 28.14 6.65
CA VAL A 66 34.95 27.51 6.82
C VAL A 66 35.05 26.00 6.58
N CYS A 67 34.10 25.24 7.13
CA CYS A 67 34.02 23.81 6.88
C CYS A 67 33.59 23.54 5.43
N GLY A 68 34.34 22.73 4.69
CA GLY A 68 34.11 22.38 3.27
C GLY A 68 32.87 21.52 2.99
N LYS A 69 31.88 21.52 3.88
CA LYS A 69 30.54 20.98 3.63
C LYS A 69 29.76 22.01 2.80
N VAL A 70 29.08 21.57 1.73
CA VAL A 70 28.37 22.44 0.77
C VAL A 70 27.50 23.49 1.46
N SER A 71 26.65 23.10 2.40
CA SER A 71 25.76 24.02 3.13
C SER A 71 26.49 25.15 3.88
N ASN A 72 27.72 24.91 4.35
CA ASN A 72 28.51 25.91 5.05
C ASN A 72 29.20 26.87 4.09
N MET A 73 29.68 26.35 2.96
CA MET A 73 30.24 27.17 1.89
C MET A 73 29.18 28.06 1.26
N GLU A 74 27.97 27.54 1.00
CA GLU A 74 26.83 28.31 0.47
C GLU A 74 26.36 29.40 1.44
N ARG A 75 26.30 29.10 2.74
CA ARG A 75 26.01 30.10 3.78
C ARG A 75 27.07 31.22 3.76
N HIS A 76 28.35 30.87 3.71
CA HIS A 76 29.40 31.89 3.63
C HIS A 76 29.30 32.73 2.35
N LEU A 77 29.06 32.11 1.18
CA LEU A 77 28.91 32.85 -0.08
C LEU A 77 27.72 33.83 -0.05
N ARG A 78 26.61 33.44 0.61
CA ARG A 78 25.43 34.30 0.79
C ARG A 78 25.72 35.52 1.66
N ASP A 79 26.43 35.31 2.75
CA ASP A 79 26.61 36.33 3.79
C ASP A 79 27.86 37.18 3.59
N CYS A 80 28.82 36.72 2.77
CA CYS A 80 30.09 37.42 2.59
C CYS A 80 29.91 38.70 1.75
N PRO A 81 30.29 39.88 2.28
CA PRO A 81 30.15 41.14 1.56
C PRO A 81 31.10 41.25 0.35
N LEU A 82 32.20 40.49 0.36
CA LEU A 82 33.22 40.51 -0.70
C LEU A 82 32.89 39.58 -1.88
N VAL A 83 31.92 38.67 -1.71
CA VAL A 83 31.52 37.74 -2.77
C VAL A 83 30.64 38.49 -3.78
N PRO A 84 30.94 38.39 -5.10
CA PRO A 84 30.14 39.07 -6.13
C PRO A 84 28.66 38.68 -6.10
N GLU A 85 27.78 39.65 -6.34
CA GLU A 85 26.33 39.43 -6.35
C GLU A 85 25.87 38.38 -7.38
N GLY A 86 26.60 38.20 -8.49
CA GLY A 86 26.34 37.12 -9.44
C GLY A 86 26.42 35.72 -8.81
N VAL A 87 27.36 35.51 -7.87
CA VAL A 87 27.50 34.24 -7.14
C VAL A 87 26.37 34.07 -6.12
N LYS A 88 25.93 35.16 -5.49
CA LYS A 88 24.80 35.15 -4.55
C LYS A 88 23.46 34.90 -5.26
N ARG A 89 23.27 35.44 -6.47
CA ARG A 89 22.11 35.17 -7.34
C ARG A 89 22.02 33.69 -7.71
N ARG A 90 23.15 33.05 -8.07
CA ARG A 90 23.21 31.60 -8.35
C ARG A 90 22.74 30.73 -7.16
N LEU A 91 22.92 31.19 -5.92
CA LEU A 91 22.41 30.49 -4.72
C LEU A 91 20.91 30.66 -4.49
N LYS A 92 20.31 31.72 -5.04
CA LYS A 92 18.87 32.02 -4.93
C LYS A 92 18.05 31.30 -6.01
N GLY A 93 18.69 30.74 -7.04
CA GLY A 93 18.03 29.96 -8.08
C GLY A 93 17.41 30.78 -9.23
N ASP A 94 17.72 32.08 -9.32
CA ASP A 94 17.22 32.95 -10.40
C ASP A 94 18.10 32.89 -11.65
N ASN A 95 17.50 32.47 -12.76
CA ASN A 95 18.01 32.64 -14.13
C ASN A 95 17.36 33.88 -14.75
N GLY A 96 18.12 34.98 -14.89
CA GLY A 96 17.78 36.19 -15.66
C GLY A 96 16.78 37.12 -14.99
N SER A 97 16.80 38.45 -15.14
CA SER A 97 17.49 39.37 -16.05
C SER A 97 17.63 40.74 -15.37
N ASP A 98 18.56 41.54 -15.87
CA ASP A 98 18.89 42.89 -15.42
C ASP A 98 17.74 43.90 -15.63
N ASP A 99 17.69 44.95 -14.79
CA ASP A 99 17.48 46.35 -15.22
C ASP A 99 17.74 47.35 -14.07
N GLU A 100 18.73 48.18 -14.38
CA GLU A 100 19.30 49.46 -13.94
C GLU A 100 18.59 50.44 -12.95
N ASP A 101 19.45 50.95 -12.05
CA ASP A 101 19.81 52.35 -11.70
C ASP A 101 18.86 53.43 -11.09
N ASN A 102 19.44 54.04 -10.04
CA ASN A 102 19.54 55.46 -9.62
C ASN A 102 19.15 55.67 -8.14
N ASP A 103 19.73 56.55 -7.33
CA ASP A 103 20.97 57.35 -7.30
C ASP A 103 21.02 57.99 -5.89
N ALA A 104 22.22 58.41 -5.46
CA ALA A 104 22.51 59.53 -4.58
C ALA A 104 22.20 59.50 -3.05
N SER A 105 23.30 59.31 -2.32
CA SER A 105 23.91 60.31 -1.41
C SER A 105 23.94 60.02 0.11
N MET A 106 25.16 60.20 0.63
CA MET A 106 25.57 60.15 2.02
C MET A 106 25.09 61.38 2.80
N VAL A 107 24.64 61.20 4.04
CA VAL A 107 24.93 62.14 5.13
C VAL A 107 25.34 61.37 6.38
N ILE A 108 26.55 61.67 6.85
CA ILE A 108 27.14 61.24 8.11
C ILE A 108 26.47 62.03 9.24
N THR A 109 25.95 61.35 10.26
CA THR A 109 25.73 61.97 11.58
C THR A 109 26.29 61.11 12.70
N LEU A 110 27.02 61.79 13.58
CA LEU A 110 27.86 61.27 14.65
C LEU A 110 27.08 60.54 15.76
N ARG A 111 27.80 59.57 16.35
CA ARG A 111 27.39 58.61 17.39
C ARG A 111 26.61 59.21 18.57
N LYS A 112 25.42 58.66 18.85
CA LYS A 112 24.95 58.45 20.23
C LYS A 112 25.19 56.99 20.62
N ARG A 113 25.83 56.76 21.77
CA ARG A 113 25.95 55.45 22.43
C ARG A 113 24.54 54.83 22.48
N LYS A 114 24.25 53.86 21.61
CA LYS A 114 23.07 53.00 21.82
C LYS A 114 23.40 52.16 23.05
N THR A 115 22.71 52.45 24.14
CA THR A 115 22.43 51.49 25.22
C THR A 115 22.28 50.11 24.58
N GLN A 116 23.00 49.12 25.11
CA GLN A 116 22.89 47.74 24.65
C GLN A 116 21.40 47.41 24.49
N ALA A 117 20.96 47.24 23.25
CA ALA A 117 19.62 46.73 22.99
C ALA A 117 19.54 45.42 23.76
N LYS A 118 18.47 45.24 24.54
CA LYS A 118 18.16 43.97 25.22
C LYS A 118 18.58 42.85 24.29
N LEU A 119 19.47 41.98 24.76
CA LEU A 119 19.70 40.69 24.12
C LEU A 119 18.36 40.00 24.07
N THR A 120 17.65 40.10 22.95
CA THR A 120 16.54 39.22 22.66
C THR A 120 17.20 37.88 22.39
N VAL A 121 17.35 37.07 23.43
CA VAL A 121 17.40 35.62 23.24
C VAL A 121 16.15 35.36 22.41
N VAL A 122 16.31 34.99 21.14
CA VAL A 122 15.21 34.42 20.37
C VAL A 122 15.01 33.04 20.99
N SER A 123 14.44 33.00 22.20
CA SER A 123 13.71 31.84 22.67
C SER A 123 12.67 31.66 21.59
N SER A 124 12.71 30.51 20.92
CA SER A 124 11.75 30.18 19.88
C SER A 124 10.36 30.58 20.37
N ALA A 125 9.73 31.55 19.70
CA ALA A 125 8.54 32.19 20.23
C ALA A 125 7.50 31.10 20.56
N PRO A 126 6.77 31.21 21.68
CA PRO A 126 5.70 30.27 21.98
C PRO A 126 4.74 30.24 20.79
N TRP A 127 4.35 29.05 20.36
CA TRP A 127 3.38 28.93 19.29
C TRP A 127 2.08 29.63 19.64
N ASN A 128 1.50 30.30 18.65
CA ASN A 128 0.16 30.82 18.79
C ASN A 128 -0.85 29.65 18.84
N LYS A 129 -2.10 29.97 19.19
CA LYS A 129 -3.15 28.96 19.34
C LYS A 129 -3.36 28.13 18.06
N THR A 130 -3.29 28.76 16.90
CA THR A 130 -3.48 28.10 15.59
C THR A 130 -2.35 27.12 15.31
N GLN A 131 -1.10 27.56 15.44
CA GLN A 131 0.09 26.72 15.26
C GLN A 131 0.10 25.51 16.21
N LYS A 132 -0.31 25.72 17.46
CA LYS A 132 -0.44 24.61 18.42
C LYS A 132 -1.52 23.62 18.00
N GLN A 133 -2.65 24.09 17.50
CA GLN A 133 -3.74 23.22 17.04
C GLN A 133 -3.37 22.45 15.77
N GLU A 134 -2.70 23.09 14.81
CA GLU A 134 -2.16 22.45 13.60
C GLU A 134 -1.15 21.36 13.98
N TYR A 135 -0.20 21.67 14.86
CA TYR A 135 0.74 20.67 15.36
C TYR A 135 0.05 19.50 16.08
N GLU A 136 -0.92 19.77 16.95
CA GLU A 136 -1.68 18.73 17.64
C GLU A 136 -2.39 17.80 16.64
N ALA A 137 -2.99 18.35 15.58
CA ALA A 137 -3.65 17.60 14.51
C ALA A 137 -2.64 16.76 13.70
N ASP A 138 -1.56 17.38 13.23
CA ASP A 138 -0.50 16.71 12.47
C ASP A 138 0.16 15.58 13.26
N LEU A 139 0.39 15.80 14.56
CA LEU A 139 0.90 14.79 15.46
C LEU A 139 -0.10 13.63 15.62
N CYS A 140 -1.39 13.92 15.72
CA CYS A 140 -2.44 12.89 15.75
C CYS A 140 -2.43 12.06 14.47
N HIS A 141 -2.41 12.72 13.30
CA HIS A 141 -2.33 12.05 12.00
C HIS A 141 -1.09 11.16 11.89
N LEU A 142 0.07 11.65 12.34
CA LEU A 142 1.31 10.88 12.36
C LEU A 142 1.18 9.61 13.22
N PHE A 143 0.60 9.74 14.41
CA PHE A 143 0.42 8.61 15.33
C PHE A 143 -0.52 7.55 14.74
N VAL A 144 -1.63 7.97 14.13
CA VAL A 144 -2.57 7.08 13.46
C VAL A 144 -1.91 6.40 12.27
N ALA A 145 -1.26 7.16 11.38
CA ALA A 145 -0.66 6.65 10.15
C ALA A 145 0.48 5.65 10.41
N LEU A 146 1.24 5.85 11.49
CA LEU A 146 2.35 4.98 11.88
C LEU A 146 1.94 3.88 12.87
N ASN A 147 0.67 3.82 13.26
CA ASN A 147 0.16 2.90 14.27
C ASN A 147 0.97 2.97 15.58
N LEU A 148 1.29 4.19 16.02
CA LEU A 148 2.04 4.42 17.25
C LEU A 148 1.10 4.34 18.46
N PRO A 149 1.52 3.67 19.55
CA PRO A 149 0.71 3.62 20.74
C PRO A 149 0.67 5.02 21.38
N TRP A 150 -0.50 5.47 21.83
CA TRP A 150 -0.69 6.85 22.34
C TRP A 150 0.23 7.22 23.51
N ASN A 151 0.74 6.23 24.27
CA ASN A 151 1.73 6.48 25.33
C ASN A 151 3.11 6.87 24.79
N ALA A 152 3.41 6.65 23.51
CA ALA A 152 4.67 7.05 22.90
C ALA A 152 4.90 8.57 22.97
N VAL A 153 3.85 9.39 22.94
CA VAL A 153 3.96 10.86 23.07
C VAL A 153 4.51 11.29 24.43
N SER A 154 4.29 10.45 25.46
CA SER A 154 4.77 10.66 26.82
C SER A 154 6.10 9.95 27.10
N ASN A 155 6.69 9.27 26.11
CA ASN A 155 7.99 8.62 26.28
C ASN A 155 9.10 9.70 26.39
N PRO A 156 10.04 9.57 27.36
CA PRO A 156 11.12 10.54 27.54
C PRO A 156 11.97 10.80 26.28
N GLU A 157 12.24 9.77 25.47
CA GLU A 157 13.00 9.92 24.23
C GLU A 157 12.22 10.69 23.17
N PHE A 158 10.90 10.48 23.09
CA PHE A 158 10.03 11.25 22.20
C PHE A 158 9.99 12.73 22.62
N GLN A 159 9.87 12.99 23.93
CA GLN A 159 9.88 14.34 24.49
C GLN A 159 11.25 15.03 24.31
N SER A 160 12.35 14.30 24.49
CA SER A 160 13.70 14.79 24.24
C SER A 160 13.91 15.13 22.76
N PHE A 161 13.49 14.25 21.85
CA PHE A 161 13.55 14.46 20.41
C PHE A 161 12.78 15.72 19.99
N THR A 162 11.51 15.83 20.40
CA THR A 162 10.66 16.98 20.08
C THR A 162 11.20 18.28 20.70
N SER A 163 11.65 18.26 21.95
CA SER A 163 12.26 19.43 22.60
C SER A 163 13.54 19.89 21.90
N LYS A 164 14.33 18.95 21.37
CA LYS A 164 15.59 19.24 20.67
C LYS A 164 15.37 19.83 19.28
N TYR A 165 14.46 19.27 18.49
CA TYR A 165 14.27 19.65 17.09
C TYR A 165 13.13 20.65 16.88
N ILE A 166 12.20 20.75 17.84
CA ILE A 166 11.01 21.63 17.79
C ILE A 166 10.79 22.28 19.18
N PRO A 167 11.72 23.12 19.67
CA PRO A 167 11.70 23.63 21.05
C PRO A 167 10.48 24.50 21.41
N SER A 168 9.77 25.07 20.42
CA SER A 168 8.50 25.78 20.63
C SER A 168 7.29 24.86 20.76
N ALA A 169 7.42 23.57 20.43
CA ALA A 169 6.33 22.60 20.50
C ALA A 169 6.10 22.13 21.94
N SER A 170 4.90 22.35 22.45
CA SER A 170 4.42 21.66 23.64
C SER A 170 3.64 20.45 23.20
N ASN A 171 4.20 19.25 23.35
CA ASN A 171 3.48 18.02 23.04
C ASN A 171 2.22 17.90 23.91
N PRO A 172 1.09 17.44 23.34
CA PRO A 172 -0.04 17.00 24.14
C PRO A 172 0.36 15.80 24.98
N ASP A 173 -0.30 15.64 26.13
CA ASP A 173 -0.21 14.36 26.83
C ASP A 173 -1.01 13.28 26.08
N ARG A 174 -0.82 12.04 26.51
CA ARG A 174 -1.54 10.89 25.94
C ARG A 174 -3.06 11.09 25.96
N LYS A 175 -3.62 11.66 27.03
CA LYS A 175 -5.09 11.79 27.20
C LYS A 175 -5.68 12.83 26.25
N ALA A 176 -4.96 13.93 26.03
CA ALA A 176 -5.33 14.95 25.08
C ALA A 176 -5.26 14.41 23.65
N LEU A 177 -4.18 13.70 23.32
CA LEU A 177 -3.96 13.13 21.98
C LEU A 177 -5.00 12.07 21.63
N SER A 178 -5.29 11.13 22.54
CA SER A 178 -6.26 10.05 22.34
C SER A 178 -7.71 10.42 22.70
N GLY A 179 -7.97 11.68 23.04
CA GLY A 179 -9.29 12.19 23.45
C GLY A 179 -9.63 13.42 22.63
N ARG A 180 -9.72 14.59 23.26
CA ARG A 180 -10.12 15.87 22.63
C ARG A 180 -9.52 16.10 21.24
N ILE A 181 -8.24 15.81 21.02
CA ILE A 181 -7.58 16.03 19.73
C ILE A 181 -8.10 15.03 18.70
N LEU A 182 -8.03 13.73 19.02
CA LEU A 182 -8.59 12.67 18.16
C LEU A 182 -10.07 12.90 17.85
N ASP A 183 -10.89 13.23 18.86
CA ASP A 183 -12.33 13.48 18.69
C ASP A 183 -12.60 14.64 17.72
N LYS A 184 -11.78 15.71 17.81
CA LYS A 184 -11.86 16.84 16.88
C LYS A 184 -11.51 16.42 15.45
N GLU A 185 -10.43 15.67 15.27
CA GLU A 185 -10.02 15.20 13.93
C GLU A 185 -11.04 14.20 13.35
N VAL A 186 -11.62 13.31 14.17
CA VAL A 186 -12.72 12.42 13.76
C VAL A 186 -13.93 13.22 13.31
N ALA A 187 -14.32 14.27 14.02
CA ALA A 187 -15.44 15.14 13.63
C ALA A 187 -15.17 15.86 12.29
N LEU A 188 -13.93 16.31 12.07
CA LEU A 188 -13.50 16.91 10.80
C LEU A 188 -13.57 15.89 9.66
N VAL A 189 -12.97 14.70 9.83
CA VAL A 189 -12.98 13.62 8.83
C VAL A 189 -14.40 13.14 8.54
N THR A 190 -15.27 13.08 9.55
CA THR A 190 -16.70 12.75 9.39
C THR A 190 -17.39 13.78 8.51
N THR A 191 -17.18 15.07 8.77
CA THR A 191 -17.77 16.17 8.00
C THR A 191 -17.29 16.17 6.55
N LEU A 192 -15.97 16.00 6.35
CA LEU A 192 -15.36 15.90 5.03
C LEU A 192 -15.89 14.69 4.25
N THR A 193 -15.92 13.52 4.90
CA THR A 193 -16.43 12.29 4.28
C THR A 193 -17.88 12.47 3.86
N LYS A 194 -18.74 13.00 4.75
CA LYS A 194 -20.13 13.33 4.43
C LYS A 194 -20.23 14.21 3.18
N SER A 195 -19.44 15.28 3.09
CA SER A 195 -19.48 16.19 1.93
C SER A 195 -19.15 15.50 0.60
N VAL A 196 -18.34 14.43 0.63
CA VAL A 196 -17.93 13.68 -0.55
C VAL A 196 -18.96 12.62 -0.94
N VAL A 197 -19.62 11.98 0.04
CA VAL A 197 -20.47 10.79 -0.19
C VAL A 197 -21.96 11.10 -0.20
N GLN A 198 -22.39 12.25 0.31
CA GLN A 198 -23.80 12.60 0.42
C GLN A 198 -24.50 12.61 -0.95
N GLY A 199 -25.66 11.94 -1.02
CA GLY A 199 -26.49 11.83 -2.21
C GLY A 199 -26.02 10.79 -3.23
N LYS A 200 -24.82 10.22 -3.05
CA LYS A 200 -24.23 9.21 -3.93
C LYS A 200 -24.67 7.80 -3.54
N TYR A 201 -24.62 6.90 -4.51
CA TYR A 201 -24.89 5.49 -4.30
C TYR A 201 -23.70 4.76 -3.69
N GLY A 202 -23.98 3.81 -2.81
CA GLY A 202 -22.93 3.03 -2.16
C GLY A 202 -23.36 1.63 -1.78
N THR A 203 -22.38 0.79 -1.48
CA THR A 203 -22.57 -0.56 -0.95
C THR A 203 -21.94 -0.66 0.42
N GLY A 204 -22.57 -1.38 1.33
CA GLY A 204 -22.03 -1.65 2.65
C GLY A 204 -21.34 -3.01 2.71
N VAL A 205 -20.47 -3.18 3.69
CA VAL A 205 -19.80 -4.45 3.96
C VAL A 205 -19.78 -4.71 5.47
N VAL A 206 -19.84 -5.98 5.85
CA VAL A 206 -19.46 -6.43 7.19
C VAL A 206 -18.48 -7.61 7.08
N ASP A 207 -17.39 -7.53 7.81
CA ASP A 207 -16.38 -8.59 7.93
C ASP A 207 -15.96 -8.79 9.39
N GLY A 208 -15.66 -10.03 9.76
CA GLY A 208 -15.39 -10.42 11.13
C GLY A 208 -14.08 -11.20 11.27
N TRP A 209 -13.28 -10.84 12.27
CA TRP A 209 -12.03 -11.54 12.58
C TRP A 209 -11.81 -11.69 14.08
N LYS A 210 -10.84 -12.53 14.45
CA LYS A 210 -10.30 -12.57 15.81
C LYS A 210 -8.96 -11.86 15.84
N ASN A 211 -8.78 -10.92 16.75
CA ASN A 211 -7.50 -10.24 16.91
C ASN A 211 -6.50 -11.11 17.72
N ILE A 212 -5.28 -10.60 17.92
CA ILE A 212 -4.22 -11.30 18.67
C ILE A 212 -4.58 -11.56 20.15
N ALA A 213 -5.46 -10.74 20.71
CA ALA A 213 -5.99 -10.90 22.07
C ALA A 213 -7.17 -11.89 22.11
N LYS A 214 -7.48 -12.55 20.98
CA LYS A 214 -8.62 -13.48 20.79
C LYS A 214 -9.99 -12.82 20.93
N GLU A 215 -10.05 -11.49 20.85
CA GLU A 215 -11.32 -10.77 20.81
C GLU A 215 -11.97 -10.99 19.44
N SER A 216 -13.27 -11.27 19.45
CA SER A 216 -14.06 -11.38 18.22
C SER A 216 -14.58 -10.01 17.85
N LEU A 217 -14.16 -9.53 16.68
CA LEU A 217 -14.50 -8.21 16.16
C LEU A 217 -15.38 -8.35 14.91
N GLN A 218 -16.34 -7.45 14.76
CA GLN A 218 -17.13 -7.27 13.54
C GLN A 218 -16.92 -5.84 13.05
N ALA A 219 -16.33 -5.67 11.88
CA ALA A 219 -16.19 -4.35 11.28
C ALA A 219 -17.21 -4.14 10.17
N THR A 220 -17.74 -2.93 10.15
CA THR A 220 -18.56 -2.44 9.05
C THR A 220 -17.79 -1.39 8.26
N GLY A 221 -18.12 -1.29 6.99
CA GLY A 221 -17.60 -0.27 6.09
C GLY A 221 -18.60 -0.02 4.97
N PHE A 222 -18.31 0.98 4.16
CA PHE A 222 -19.09 1.23 2.95
C PHE A 222 -18.19 1.71 1.81
N ASN A 223 -18.60 1.44 0.59
CA ASN A 223 -17.94 1.87 -0.63
C ASN A 223 -18.84 2.84 -1.38
N VAL A 224 -18.27 3.95 -1.85
CA VAL A 224 -18.93 4.94 -2.72
C VAL A 224 -17.95 5.27 -3.85
N GLU A 225 -18.42 5.14 -5.09
CA GLU A 225 -17.63 5.42 -6.30
C GLU A 225 -16.27 4.68 -6.33
N GLY A 226 -16.24 3.44 -5.86
CA GLY A 226 -15.02 2.62 -5.84
C GLY A 226 -14.06 2.93 -4.69
N LYS A 227 -14.37 3.90 -3.83
CA LYS A 227 -13.58 4.21 -2.63
C LYS A 227 -14.22 3.60 -1.38
N GLU A 228 -13.41 2.85 -0.63
CA GLU A 228 -13.80 2.25 0.65
C GLU A 228 -13.62 3.21 1.82
N TYR A 229 -14.60 3.20 2.72
CA TYR A 229 -14.64 3.95 3.96
C TYR A 229 -14.86 2.96 5.11
N PRO A 230 -13.81 2.63 5.88
CA PRO A 230 -13.95 1.91 7.14
C PRO A 230 -14.87 2.72 8.07
N PHE A 231 -15.85 2.07 8.68
CA PHE A 231 -16.88 2.75 9.45
C PHE A 231 -16.75 2.47 10.95
N ASN A 232 -17.15 1.27 11.39
CA ASN A 232 -17.11 0.90 12.80
C ASN A 232 -16.43 -0.45 12.99
N VAL A 233 -15.87 -0.67 14.19
CA VAL A 233 -15.38 -1.97 14.65
C VAL A 233 -16.04 -2.28 15.99
N HIS A 234 -16.87 -3.31 16.00
CA HIS A 234 -17.65 -3.75 17.15
C HIS A 234 -16.96 -4.92 17.83
N ASN A 235 -16.70 -4.81 19.14
CA ASN A 235 -16.20 -5.93 19.93
C ASN A 235 -17.38 -6.80 20.39
N VAL A 236 -17.52 -7.97 19.78
CA VAL A 236 -18.63 -8.91 20.02
C VAL A 236 -18.19 -10.14 20.81
N THR A 237 -17.06 -10.05 21.52
CA THR A 237 -16.44 -11.20 22.21
C THR A 237 -17.37 -11.86 23.21
N ALA A 238 -18.16 -11.07 23.94
CA ALA A 238 -19.10 -11.56 24.93
C ALA A 238 -20.46 -12.02 24.33
N GLU A 239 -20.67 -11.78 23.04
CA GLU A 239 -21.95 -12.04 22.39
C GLU A 239 -22.01 -13.41 21.73
N ARG A 240 -23.23 -13.92 21.57
CA ARG A 240 -23.45 -15.13 20.77
C ARG A 240 -23.38 -14.79 19.29
N LYS A 241 -22.55 -15.53 18.55
CA LYS A 241 -22.44 -15.42 17.09
C LYS A 241 -23.71 -15.95 16.40
N THR A 242 -24.76 -15.13 16.35
CA THR A 242 -26.04 -15.43 15.70
C THR A 242 -26.37 -14.36 14.66
N SER A 243 -27.19 -14.72 13.67
CA SER A 243 -27.61 -13.78 12.64
C SER A 243 -28.41 -12.59 13.18
N LYS A 244 -29.13 -12.79 14.29
CA LYS A 244 -29.91 -11.73 14.93
C LYS A 244 -28.99 -10.72 15.61
N ASN A 245 -28.03 -11.18 16.40
CA ASN A 245 -27.04 -10.28 17.01
C ASN A 245 -26.26 -9.50 15.94
N LEU A 246 -25.89 -10.16 14.84
CA LEU A 246 -25.21 -9.49 13.74
C LEU A 246 -26.10 -8.43 13.06
N LEU A 247 -27.42 -8.68 12.95
CA LEU A 247 -28.37 -7.67 12.46
C LEU A 247 -28.46 -6.48 13.42
N ASP A 248 -28.53 -6.73 14.73
CA ASP A 248 -28.60 -5.69 15.77
C ASP A 248 -27.36 -4.77 15.75
N ILE A 249 -26.23 -5.26 15.24
CA ILE A 249 -24.99 -4.48 15.02
C ILE A 249 -25.05 -3.71 13.68
N VAL A 250 -25.40 -4.41 12.59
CA VAL A 250 -25.34 -3.86 11.23
C VAL A 250 -26.41 -2.80 10.98
N LYS A 251 -27.60 -2.96 11.56
CA LYS A 251 -28.74 -2.08 11.29
C LYS A 251 -28.53 -0.63 11.80
N PRO A 252 -28.02 -0.40 13.03
CA PRO A 252 -27.61 0.94 13.46
C PRO A 252 -26.56 1.58 12.55
N ASP A 253 -25.61 0.80 12.05
CA ASP A 253 -24.58 1.29 11.14
C ASP A 253 -25.16 1.68 9.77
N ILE A 254 -26.02 0.84 9.18
CA ILE A 254 -26.79 1.17 7.97
C ILE A 254 -27.58 2.47 8.17
N THR A 255 -28.25 2.61 9.32
CA THR A 255 -29.04 3.81 9.64
C THR A 255 -28.14 5.04 9.69
N THR A 256 -26.96 4.94 10.30
CA THR A 256 -26.01 6.06 10.39
C THR A 256 -25.43 6.43 9.02
N ILE A 257 -25.02 5.44 8.22
CA ILE A 257 -24.51 5.64 6.86
C ILE A 257 -25.55 6.33 5.97
N THR A 258 -26.81 5.93 6.07
CA THR A 258 -27.89 6.50 5.25
C THR A 258 -28.36 7.87 5.74
N THR A 259 -28.52 8.07 7.05
CA THR A 259 -29.12 9.30 7.61
C THR A 259 -28.10 10.39 7.94
N VAL A 260 -26.93 10.02 8.46
CA VAL A 260 -25.89 10.98 8.87
C VAL A 260 -24.99 11.33 7.70
N TYR A 261 -24.49 10.32 6.97
CA TYR A 261 -23.62 10.53 5.80
C TYR A 261 -24.40 10.79 4.51
N GLY A 262 -25.69 10.44 4.46
CA GLY A 262 -26.54 10.70 3.30
C GLY A 262 -26.25 9.78 2.12
N VAL A 263 -25.64 8.61 2.35
CA VAL A 263 -25.35 7.63 1.29
C VAL A 263 -26.65 6.92 0.89
N LYS A 264 -26.91 6.84 -0.41
CA LYS A 264 -27.96 5.99 -0.99
C LYS A 264 -27.44 4.56 -1.05
N LEU A 265 -27.53 3.87 0.07
CA LEU A 265 -27.10 2.47 0.17
C LEU A 265 -27.96 1.60 -0.76
N VAL A 266 -27.36 0.77 -1.60
CA VAL A 266 -28.07 -0.10 -2.57
C VAL A 266 -27.71 -1.58 -2.44
N GLY A 267 -26.65 -1.90 -1.72
CA GLY A 267 -26.25 -3.28 -1.47
C GLY A 267 -25.49 -3.46 -0.17
N TRP A 268 -25.41 -4.72 0.27
CA TRP A 268 -24.68 -5.12 1.46
C TRP A 268 -23.98 -6.46 1.24
N CYS A 269 -22.65 -6.48 1.39
CA CYS A 269 -21.83 -7.67 1.24
C CYS A 269 -21.40 -8.21 2.60
N CYS A 270 -21.47 -9.53 2.77
CA CYS A 270 -20.91 -10.20 3.94
C CYS A 270 -20.36 -11.58 3.59
N ASP A 271 -19.53 -12.15 4.46
CA ASP A 271 -19.02 -13.52 4.29
C ASP A 271 -20.16 -14.57 4.31
N SER A 272 -19.84 -15.85 4.14
CA SER A 272 -20.83 -16.94 4.19
C SER A 272 -20.74 -17.78 5.45
N GLY A 273 -20.31 -17.17 6.56
CA GLY A 273 -20.51 -17.69 7.90
C GLY A 273 -21.98 -18.03 8.18
N GLY A 274 -22.23 -18.91 9.15
CA GLY A 274 -23.61 -19.32 9.50
C GLY A 274 -24.50 -18.15 9.91
N ASP A 275 -23.94 -17.23 10.69
CA ASP A 275 -24.55 -15.96 11.10
C ASP A 275 -24.78 -15.04 9.90
N SER A 276 -23.78 -14.80 9.06
CA SER A 276 -23.87 -13.92 7.88
C SER A 276 -24.87 -14.42 6.82
N ARG A 277 -24.97 -15.73 6.62
CA ARG A 277 -26.01 -16.33 5.75
C ARG A 277 -27.41 -15.99 6.25
N GLY A 278 -27.64 -16.04 7.55
CA GLY A 278 -28.91 -15.64 8.13
C GLY A 278 -29.11 -14.12 8.11
N LEU A 279 -28.04 -13.32 8.30
CA LEU A 279 -28.09 -11.86 8.21
C LEU A 279 -28.64 -11.42 6.87
N ARG A 280 -28.14 -11.96 5.75
CA ARG A 280 -28.64 -11.62 4.40
C ARG A 280 -30.15 -11.82 4.27
N ARG A 281 -30.68 -12.92 4.81
CA ARG A 281 -32.13 -13.19 4.80
C ARG A 281 -32.90 -12.18 5.64
N LEU A 282 -32.38 -11.83 6.81
CA LEU A 282 -32.99 -10.83 7.69
C LEU A 282 -32.97 -9.43 7.06
N LEU A 283 -31.84 -9.04 6.46
CA LEU A 283 -31.72 -7.77 5.74
C LEU A 283 -32.70 -7.70 4.57
N LEU A 284 -32.86 -8.75 3.77
CA LEU A 284 -33.86 -8.78 2.69
C LEU A 284 -35.30 -8.73 3.21
N ALA A 285 -35.58 -9.31 4.37
CA ALA A 285 -36.90 -9.26 4.97
C ALA A 285 -37.27 -7.83 5.43
N GLU A 286 -36.31 -7.08 5.96
CA GLU A 286 -36.52 -5.69 6.42
C GLU A 286 -36.35 -4.65 5.31
N MET A 287 -35.47 -4.91 4.34
CA MET A 287 -35.13 -4.03 3.22
C MET A 287 -35.15 -4.83 1.91
N PRO A 288 -36.34 -5.15 1.35
CA PRO A 288 -36.46 -6.00 0.16
C PRO A 288 -35.75 -5.45 -1.08
N TRP A 289 -35.53 -4.13 -1.11
CA TRP A 289 -34.83 -3.46 -2.19
C TRP A 289 -33.30 -3.65 -2.14
N LEU A 290 -32.73 -4.03 -0.99
CA LEU A 290 -31.28 -4.09 -0.79
C LEU A 290 -30.66 -5.27 -1.56
N VAL A 291 -29.63 -5.03 -2.35
CA VAL A 291 -28.85 -6.10 -2.99
C VAL A 291 -27.93 -6.76 -1.97
N VAL A 292 -28.30 -7.93 -1.46
CA VAL A 292 -27.45 -8.67 -0.51
C VAL A 292 -26.49 -9.59 -1.26
N LEU A 293 -25.20 -9.45 -0.98
CA LEU A 293 -24.13 -10.12 -1.70
C LEU A 293 -23.38 -11.08 -0.77
N GLU A 294 -22.98 -12.21 -1.32
CA GLU A 294 -21.97 -13.07 -0.70
C GLU A 294 -20.57 -12.53 -1.06
N CYS A 295 -19.63 -12.64 -0.12
CA CYS A 295 -18.22 -12.38 -0.42
C CYS A 295 -17.69 -13.41 -1.43
N TRP A 296 -17.40 -12.97 -2.66
CA TRP A 296 -16.94 -13.89 -3.70
C TRP A 296 -15.54 -14.44 -3.48
N ALA A 297 -14.64 -13.70 -2.81
CA ALA A 297 -13.38 -14.26 -2.34
C ALA A 297 -13.61 -15.48 -1.44
N HIS A 298 -14.58 -15.38 -0.51
CA HIS A 298 -14.97 -16.52 0.32
C HIS A 298 -15.63 -17.63 -0.51
N GLN A 299 -16.48 -17.30 -1.48
CA GLN A 299 -17.11 -18.30 -2.35
C GLN A 299 -16.10 -19.11 -3.16
N ILE A 300 -15.09 -18.47 -3.75
CA ILE A 300 -14.00 -19.14 -4.48
C ILE A 300 -13.19 -20.04 -3.53
N ASN A 301 -12.89 -19.57 -2.31
CA ASN A 301 -12.24 -20.42 -1.30
C ASN A 301 -13.06 -21.67 -0.98
N LEU A 302 -14.38 -21.55 -0.90
CA LEU A 302 -15.25 -22.70 -0.72
C LEU A 302 -15.28 -23.61 -1.97
N VAL A 303 -15.16 -23.08 -3.19
CA VAL A 303 -15.04 -23.90 -4.41
C VAL A 303 -13.82 -24.79 -4.33
N VAL A 304 -12.67 -24.21 -3.95
CA VAL A 304 -11.43 -24.97 -3.76
C VAL A 304 -11.55 -25.98 -2.62
N GLY A 305 -12.21 -25.61 -1.52
CA GLY A 305 -12.49 -26.54 -0.43
C GLY A 305 -13.35 -27.72 -0.86
N ASP A 306 -14.35 -27.51 -1.73
CA ASP A 306 -15.17 -28.58 -2.28
C ASP A 306 -14.39 -29.45 -3.27
N TYR A 307 -13.47 -28.87 -4.05
CA TYR A 307 -12.52 -29.64 -4.86
C TYR A 307 -11.65 -30.54 -3.98
N PHE A 308 -10.96 -30.01 -2.96
CA PHE A 308 -10.05 -30.82 -2.15
C PHE A 308 -10.73 -31.97 -1.40
N LYS A 309 -12.02 -31.85 -1.05
CA LYS A 309 -12.79 -32.97 -0.47
C LYS A 309 -13.01 -34.13 -1.45
N ASN A 310 -12.98 -33.85 -2.75
CA ASN A 310 -13.24 -34.80 -3.82
C ASN A 310 -12.00 -35.07 -4.69
N ALA A 311 -10.88 -34.40 -4.40
CA ALA A 311 -9.63 -34.58 -5.11
C ALA A 311 -9.12 -36.01 -4.87
N GLY A 312 -8.64 -36.65 -5.94
CA GLY A 312 -8.03 -37.97 -5.83
C GLY A 312 -6.79 -37.97 -4.92
N PRO A 313 -6.35 -39.17 -4.47
CA PRO A 313 -5.18 -39.30 -3.59
C PRO A 313 -3.93 -38.64 -4.18
N GLU A 314 -3.78 -38.67 -5.50
CA GLU A 314 -2.63 -38.13 -6.23
C GLU A 314 -2.35 -36.65 -5.94
N VAL A 315 -3.39 -35.83 -5.79
CA VAL A 315 -3.27 -34.39 -5.50
C VAL A 315 -2.87 -34.18 -4.04
N THR A 316 -3.43 -34.97 -3.14
CA THR A 316 -3.12 -34.88 -1.71
C THR A 316 -1.69 -35.33 -1.43
N GLU A 317 -1.23 -36.40 -2.08
CA GLU A 317 0.13 -36.91 -2.00
C GLU A 317 1.16 -35.87 -2.44
N ILE A 318 1.00 -35.29 -3.63
CA ILE A 318 1.98 -34.32 -4.14
C ILE A 318 2.03 -33.04 -3.28
N LEU A 319 0.89 -32.61 -2.73
CA LEU A 319 0.86 -31.51 -1.77
C LEU A 319 1.59 -31.86 -0.47
N ASN A 320 1.41 -33.08 0.04
CA ASN A 320 2.09 -33.54 1.25
C ASN A 320 3.61 -33.69 1.04
N GLU A 321 4.04 -34.22 -0.11
CA GLU A 321 5.46 -34.29 -0.50
C GLU A 321 6.07 -32.87 -0.53
N ALA A 322 5.40 -31.92 -1.19
CA ALA A 322 5.86 -30.53 -1.24
C ALA A 322 5.92 -29.87 0.15
N ILE A 323 4.91 -30.09 0.99
CA ILE A 323 4.89 -29.61 2.38
C ILE A 323 6.03 -30.24 3.18
N SER A 324 6.32 -31.53 2.98
CA SER A 324 7.40 -32.24 3.67
C SER A 324 8.76 -31.61 3.36
N VAL A 325 9.04 -31.34 2.08
CA VAL A 325 10.27 -30.64 1.64
C VAL A 325 10.38 -29.26 2.30
N ILE A 326 9.32 -28.46 2.25
CA ILE A 326 9.30 -27.10 2.80
C ILE A 326 9.53 -27.12 4.32
N ASN A 327 8.82 -28.00 5.04
CA ASN A 327 8.93 -28.11 6.47
C ASN A 327 10.32 -28.59 6.89
N TRP A 328 10.88 -29.59 6.20
CA TRP A 328 12.20 -30.10 6.52
C TRP A 328 13.28 -29.01 6.40
N PHE A 329 13.36 -28.29 5.27
CA PHE A 329 14.35 -27.22 5.12
C PHE A 329 14.14 -26.08 6.12
N THR A 330 12.89 -25.72 6.42
CA THR A 330 12.60 -24.60 7.32
C THR A 330 12.80 -24.92 8.80
N SER A 331 12.84 -26.20 9.16
CA SER A 331 13.18 -26.66 10.52
C SER A 331 14.68 -26.88 10.73
N HIS A 332 15.48 -26.97 9.66
CA HIS A 332 16.92 -27.24 9.74
C HIS A 332 17.75 -26.05 9.25
N THR A 333 18.18 -25.19 10.19
CA THR A 333 18.90 -23.93 9.88
C THR A 333 20.14 -24.12 9.01
N ARG A 334 20.91 -25.20 9.22
CA ARG A 334 22.11 -25.50 8.42
C ARG A 334 21.77 -25.90 6.99
N ALA A 335 20.79 -26.79 6.78
CA ALA A 335 20.30 -27.14 5.45
C ALA A 335 19.73 -25.92 4.71
N LEU A 336 18.97 -25.06 5.42
CA LEU A 336 18.49 -23.81 4.85
C LEU A 336 19.64 -22.88 4.46
N GLY A 337 20.70 -22.81 5.26
CA GLY A 337 21.92 -22.06 4.94
C GLY A 337 22.61 -22.53 3.66
N LEU A 338 22.75 -23.85 3.49
CA LEU A 338 23.30 -24.47 2.28
C LEU A 338 22.44 -24.13 1.05
N LEU A 339 21.11 -24.30 1.16
CA LEU A 339 20.18 -23.93 0.10
C LEU A 339 20.29 -22.45 -0.27
N ARG A 340 20.40 -21.54 0.71
CA ARG A 340 20.58 -20.10 0.44
C ARG A 340 21.87 -19.81 -0.34
N LYS A 341 22.95 -20.54 -0.07
CA LYS A 341 24.20 -20.44 -0.84
C LYS A 341 23.97 -20.88 -2.29
N ARG A 342 23.39 -22.07 -2.49
CA ARG A 342 23.09 -22.59 -3.84
C ARG A 342 22.10 -21.73 -4.61
N GLN A 343 21.14 -21.10 -3.94
CA GLN A 343 20.24 -20.13 -4.57
C GLN A 343 20.97 -18.90 -5.11
N LYS A 344 21.97 -18.37 -4.38
CA LYS A 344 22.80 -17.27 -4.90
C LYS A 344 23.57 -17.71 -6.14
N ASP A 345 24.12 -18.92 -6.12
CA ASP A 345 24.93 -19.44 -7.22
C ASP A 345 24.10 -19.75 -8.49
N THR A 346 22.85 -20.21 -8.32
CA THR A 346 22.01 -20.71 -9.44
C THR A 346 20.93 -19.74 -9.90
N ILE A 347 20.35 -18.95 -8.99
CA ILE A 347 19.20 -18.05 -9.25
C ILE A 347 19.61 -16.57 -9.08
N GLY A 348 20.71 -16.28 -8.39
CA GLY A 348 21.19 -14.91 -8.12
C GLY A 348 20.48 -14.19 -6.96
N ASN A 349 19.35 -14.73 -6.49
CA ASN A 349 18.58 -14.18 -5.37
C ASN A 349 18.25 -15.29 -4.35
N VAL A 350 18.10 -14.89 -3.08
CA VAL A 350 17.70 -15.81 -2.01
C VAL A 350 16.19 -15.71 -1.80
N LEU A 351 15.46 -16.73 -2.25
CA LEU A 351 14.03 -16.84 -2.04
C LEU A 351 13.74 -17.55 -0.71
N ALA A 352 12.82 -16.98 0.07
CA ALA A 352 12.24 -17.67 1.22
C ALA A 352 11.15 -18.64 0.78
N PHE A 353 11.00 -19.76 1.49
CA PHE A 353 9.84 -20.63 1.31
C PHE A 353 8.55 -19.90 1.71
N VAL A 354 7.47 -20.23 1.03
CA VAL A 354 6.11 -19.86 1.45
C VAL A 354 5.53 -21.09 2.14
N ARG A 355 5.15 -20.95 3.42
CA ARG A 355 4.46 -22.01 4.14
C ARG A 355 2.97 -21.95 3.84
N ALA A 356 2.39 -23.09 3.51
CA ALA A 356 0.96 -23.22 3.35
C ALA A 356 0.25 -22.99 4.70
N VAL A 357 -0.85 -22.23 4.68
CA VAL A 357 -1.70 -21.93 5.83
C VAL A 357 -3.09 -22.46 5.53
N LEU A 358 -3.60 -23.32 6.41
CA LEU A 358 -4.90 -23.98 6.27
C LEU A 358 -6.07 -23.01 6.04
N THR A 359 -6.01 -21.81 6.62
CA THR A 359 -7.09 -20.82 6.54
C THR A 359 -7.17 -20.09 5.19
N ARG A 360 -6.14 -20.18 4.33
CA ARG A 360 -6.07 -19.50 3.03
C ARG A 360 -5.40 -20.41 2.01
N TRP A 361 -6.20 -21.18 1.27
CA TRP A 361 -5.70 -22.16 0.29
C TRP A 361 -4.74 -21.56 -0.76
N THR A 362 -4.88 -20.27 -1.10
CA THR A 362 -3.97 -19.57 -2.03
C THR A 362 -2.52 -19.63 -1.58
N THR A 363 -2.25 -19.78 -0.28
CA THR A 363 -0.90 -20.02 0.25
C THR A 363 -0.34 -21.39 -0.13
N HIS A 364 -1.17 -22.41 -0.34
CA HIS A 364 -0.74 -23.69 -0.91
C HIS A 364 -0.31 -23.50 -2.35
N PHE A 365 -1.11 -22.81 -3.19
CA PHE A 365 -0.68 -22.50 -4.55
C PHE A 365 0.63 -21.71 -4.61
N LEU A 366 0.76 -20.69 -3.74
CA LEU A 366 1.99 -19.90 -3.64
C LEU A 366 3.20 -20.72 -3.15
N SER A 367 2.99 -21.72 -2.29
CA SER A 367 4.05 -22.62 -1.84
C SER A 367 4.55 -23.51 -2.97
N LEU A 368 3.66 -24.10 -3.78
CA LEU A 368 4.07 -24.88 -4.96
C LEU A 368 4.81 -24.01 -5.98
N ARG A 369 4.26 -22.82 -6.28
CA ARG A 369 4.91 -21.87 -7.20
C ARG A 369 6.30 -21.47 -6.71
N ARG A 370 6.46 -21.21 -5.41
CA ARG A 370 7.76 -20.88 -4.80
C ARG A 370 8.72 -22.07 -4.86
N LEU A 371 8.24 -23.28 -4.58
CA LEU A 371 9.04 -24.49 -4.62
C LEU A 371 9.57 -24.77 -6.04
N LEU A 372 8.72 -24.63 -7.06
CA LEU A 372 9.08 -24.74 -8.47
C LEU A 372 10.12 -23.69 -8.88
N ALA A 373 9.97 -22.44 -8.45
CA ALA A 373 10.95 -21.38 -8.71
C ALA A 373 12.33 -21.66 -8.07
N MET A 374 12.37 -22.50 -7.04
CA MET A 374 13.60 -22.91 -6.34
C MET A 374 14.12 -24.28 -6.81
N SER A 375 13.49 -24.92 -7.81
CA SER A 375 13.78 -26.30 -8.22
C SER A 375 15.25 -26.53 -8.61
N THR A 376 15.85 -25.64 -9.40
CA THR A 376 17.27 -25.73 -9.78
C THR A 376 18.19 -25.68 -8.57
N ALA A 377 17.95 -24.75 -7.63
CA ALA A 377 18.76 -24.62 -6.41
C ALA A 377 18.57 -25.83 -5.48
N LEU A 378 17.33 -26.33 -5.37
CA LEU A 378 16.99 -27.50 -4.55
C LEU A 378 17.66 -28.78 -5.08
N ARG A 379 17.58 -29.03 -6.38
CA ARG A 379 18.29 -30.15 -7.02
C ARG A 379 19.80 -30.01 -6.85
N THR A 380 20.34 -28.79 -7.00
CA THR A 380 21.77 -28.53 -6.82
C THR A 380 22.23 -28.83 -5.39
N VAL A 381 21.51 -28.38 -4.36
CA VAL A 381 21.88 -28.68 -2.96
C VAL A 381 21.71 -30.16 -2.64
N ALA A 382 20.67 -30.81 -3.17
CA ALA A 382 20.44 -32.24 -2.98
C ALA A 382 21.56 -33.10 -3.60
N THR A 383 22.10 -32.70 -4.75
CA THR A 383 23.21 -33.42 -5.41
C THR A 383 24.58 -33.06 -4.86
N MET A 384 24.87 -31.77 -4.68
CA MET A 384 26.24 -31.31 -4.36
C MET A 384 26.54 -31.32 -2.87
N ASP A 385 25.51 -31.23 -2.03
CA ASP A 385 25.64 -31.15 -0.56
C ASP A 385 24.92 -32.31 0.13
N GLU A 386 24.66 -33.43 -0.57
CA GLU A 386 23.91 -34.61 -0.07
C GLU A 386 24.41 -35.08 1.30
N LYS A 387 25.72 -35.31 1.42
CA LYS A 387 26.35 -35.74 2.68
C LYS A 387 26.11 -34.75 3.81
N GLU A 388 26.14 -33.46 3.51
CA GLU A 388 25.90 -32.42 4.52
C GLU A 388 24.44 -32.37 4.94
N LEU A 389 23.50 -32.60 4.02
CA LEU A 389 22.08 -32.70 4.34
C LEU A 389 21.77 -33.91 5.23
N LEU A 390 22.44 -35.05 5.01
CA LEU A 390 22.32 -36.22 5.88
C LEU A 390 22.92 -35.96 7.28
N ILE A 391 24.10 -35.33 7.36
CA ILE A 391 24.72 -34.94 8.64
C ILE A 391 23.81 -33.98 9.44
N VAL A 392 23.05 -33.12 8.77
CA VAL A 392 22.12 -32.18 9.41
C VAL A 392 20.99 -32.90 10.16
N ALA A 393 20.65 -34.14 9.78
CA ALA A 393 19.62 -34.93 10.44
C ALA A 393 20.06 -35.50 11.81
N GLY A 394 21.37 -35.59 12.07
CA GLY A 394 21.95 -36.20 13.26
C GLY A 394 22.15 -37.72 13.12
N ASP A 395 22.30 -38.41 14.26
CA ASP A 395 22.62 -39.85 14.31
C ASP A 395 21.38 -40.75 14.44
N ASP A 396 20.19 -40.16 14.59
CA ASP A 396 18.94 -40.91 14.69
C ASP A 396 18.55 -41.48 13.33
N ALA A 397 18.39 -42.81 13.27
CA ALA A 397 18.13 -43.53 12.03
C ALA A 397 16.84 -43.06 11.32
N ASP A 398 15.79 -42.72 12.06
CA ASP A 398 14.52 -42.27 11.49
C ASP A 398 14.65 -40.85 10.92
N LEU A 399 15.43 -39.97 11.58
CA LEU A 399 15.70 -38.62 11.08
C LEU A 399 16.58 -38.65 9.83
N VAL A 400 17.60 -39.51 9.79
CA VAL A 400 18.46 -39.71 8.62
C VAL A 400 17.64 -40.29 7.45
N ALA A 401 16.81 -41.30 7.71
CA ALA A 401 15.90 -41.85 6.70
C ALA A 401 14.96 -40.77 6.15
N LYS A 402 14.42 -39.89 7.00
CA LYS A 402 13.60 -38.76 6.55
C LYS A 402 14.38 -37.78 5.69
N ALA A 403 15.63 -37.46 6.04
CA ALA A 403 16.47 -36.60 5.22
C ALA A 403 16.74 -37.22 3.84
N GLN A 404 17.00 -38.52 3.78
CA GLN A 404 17.14 -39.26 2.52
C GLN A 404 15.86 -39.21 1.70
N GLU A 405 14.69 -39.45 2.29
CA GLU A 405 13.39 -39.34 1.62
C GLU A 405 13.18 -37.95 0.98
N ILE A 406 13.58 -36.87 1.66
CA ILE A 406 13.51 -35.51 1.14
C ILE A 406 14.48 -35.31 -0.04
N ILE A 407 15.70 -35.82 0.05
CA ILE A 407 16.68 -35.78 -1.04
C ILE A 407 16.14 -36.52 -2.26
N ASP A 408 15.64 -37.74 -2.08
CA ASP A 408 15.08 -38.58 -3.14
C ASP A 408 13.87 -37.90 -3.80
N THR A 409 12.99 -37.28 -3.01
CA THR A 409 11.85 -36.48 -3.51
C THR A 409 12.34 -35.32 -4.40
N ILE A 410 13.38 -34.60 -3.98
CA ILE A 410 13.94 -33.47 -4.74
C ILE A 410 14.64 -33.92 -6.02
N LEU A 411 15.28 -35.09 -6.01
CA LEU A 411 15.95 -35.63 -7.20
C LEU A 411 14.96 -36.28 -8.18
N SER A 412 13.82 -36.78 -7.68
CA SER A 412 12.75 -37.41 -8.46
C SER A 412 12.24 -36.51 -9.58
N ARG A 413 12.40 -36.95 -10.83
CA ARG A 413 11.82 -36.27 -12.00
C ARG A 413 10.29 -36.21 -11.92
N THR A 414 9.66 -37.32 -11.55
CA THR A 414 8.22 -37.48 -11.45
C THR A 414 7.60 -36.52 -10.43
N PHE A 415 8.27 -36.27 -9.31
CA PHE A 415 7.83 -35.29 -8.31
C PHE A 415 7.63 -33.90 -8.95
N TRP A 416 8.64 -33.39 -9.66
CA TRP A 416 8.56 -32.05 -10.26
C TRP A 416 7.57 -31.97 -11.42
N GLU A 417 7.40 -33.04 -12.20
CA GLU A 417 6.39 -33.13 -13.26
C GLU A 417 4.97 -33.09 -12.68
N ARG A 418 4.67 -33.91 -11.66
CA ARG A 418 3.38 -33.90 -10.93
C ARG A 418 3.12 -32.55 -10.26
N LEU A 419 4.13 -31.97 -9.60
CA LEU A 419 4.04 -30.67 -8.94
C LEU A 419 3.71 -29.55 -9.93
N THR A 420 4.34 -29.57 -11.11
CA THR A 420 4.08 -28.60 -12.18
C THR A 420 2.63 -28.73 -12.67
N ALA A 421 2.16 -29.96 -12.90
CA ALA A 421 0.81 -30.19 -13.36
C ALA A 421 -0.25 -29.77 -12.35
N VAL A 422 -0.09 -30.09 -11.06
CA VAL A 422 -1.00 -29.61 -10.01
C VAL A 422 -0.95 -28.08 -9.87
N LYS A 423 0.23 -27.46 -9.99
CA LYS A 423 0.32 -25.99 -10.02
C LYS A 423 -0.49 -25.41 -11.17
N LEU A 424 -0.36 -25.94 -12.39
CA LEU A 424 -1.09 -25.43 -13.56
C LEU A 424 -2.60 -25.62 -13.39
N TYR A 425 -3.01 -26.77 -12.88
CA TYR A 425 -4.42 -27.08 -12.61
C TYR A 425 -5.06 -26.14 -11.59
N LEU A 426 -4.33 -25.74 -10.54
CA LEU A 426 -4.82 -24.84 -9.49
C LEU A 426 -4.71 -23.35 -9.85
N GLU A 427 -3.99 -23.01 -10.92
CA GLU A 427 -3.72 -21.62 -11.30
C GLU A 427 -4.98 -20.81 -11.66
N PRO A 428 -5.95 -21.32 -12.45
CA PRO A 428 -7.20 -20.61 -12.71
C PRO A 428 -7.94 -20.23 -11.42
N LEU A 429 -8.00 -21.14 -10.45
CA LEU A 429 -8.61 -20.88 -9.15
C LEU A 429 -7.84 -19.81 -8.36
N ALA A 430 -6.51 -19.78 -8.47
CA ALA A 430 -5.68 -18.83 -7.73
C ALA A 430 -5.82 -17.43 -8.32
N LEU A 431 -5.92 -17.33 -9.64
CA LEU A 431 -6.28 -16.10 -10.34
C LEU A 431 -7.67 -15.63 -9.94
N ALA A 432 -8.67 -16.51 -9.93
CA ALA A 432 -10.02 -16.17 -9.51
C ALA A 432 -10.08 -15.66 -8.05
N ALA A 433 -9.35 -16.29 -7.13
CA ALA A 433 -9.27 -15.83 -5.75
C ALA A 433 -8.63 -14.45 -5.66
N ASN A 434 -7.57 -14.18 -6.44
CA ASN A 434 -6.93 -12.87 -6.50
C ASN A 434 -7.84 -11.80 -7.10
N ILE A 435 -8.57 -12.11 -8.18
CA ILE A 435 -9.53 -11.18 -8.80
C ILE A 435 -10.67 -10.87 -7.85
N THR A 436 -11.21 -11.86 -7.13
CA THR A 436 -12.39 -11.69 -6.28
C THR A 436 -12.12 -11.08 -4.91
N GLN A 437 -10.85 -11.01 -4.49
CA GLN A 437 -10.43 -10.38 -3.22
C GLN A 437 -9.87 -8.96 -3.40
N ALA A 438 -9.73 -8.48 -4.64
CA ALA A 438 -9.16 -7.15 -4.89
C ALA A 438 -10.09 -6.06 -4.35
N SER A 439 -9.52 -4.94 -3.89
CA SER A 439 -10.31 -3.79 -3.42
C SER A 439 -11.10 -3.11 -4.53
N THR A 440 -10.74 -3.40 -5.79
CA THR A 440 -11.36 -2.85 -7.00
C THR A 440 -12.30 -3.84 -7.69
N THR A 441 -12.59 -4.99 -7.07
CA THR A 441 -13.43 -6.02 -7.68
C THR A 441 -14.85 -5.52 -7.90
N CYS A 442 -15.34 -5.62 -9.13
CA CYS A 442 -16.73 -5.34 -9.51
C CYS A 442 -17.50 -6.62 -9.83
N LEU A 443 -18.85 -6.55 -9.84
CA LEU A 443 -19.71 -7.72 -10.04
C LEU A 443 -19.60 -8.31 -11.46
N ASP A 444 -19.28 -7.50 -12.45
CA ASP A 444 -18.99 -7.94 -13.82
C ASP A 444 -17.75 -8.83 -13.87
N GLN A 445 -16.67 -8.41 -13.21
CA GLN A 445 -15.43 -9.17 -13.08
C GLN A 445 -15.67 -10.50 -12.36
N VAL A 446 -16.55 -10.52 -11.36
CA VAL A 446 -16.95 -11.77 -10.70
C VAL A 446 -17.61 -12.71 -11.69
N LEU A 447 -18.66 -12.29 -12.42
CA LEU A 447 -19.37 -13.18 -13.35
C LEU A 447 -18.46 -13.66 -14.47
N MET A 448 -17.64 -12.78 -15.04
CA MET A 448 -16.64 -13.16 -16.04
C MET A 448 -15.63 -14.17 -15.49
N THR A 449 -15.18 -14.02 -14.25
CA THR A 449 -14.30 -14.97 -13.58
C THR A 449 -14.97 -16.34 -13.43
N LEU A 450 -16.23 -16.38 -13.01
CA LEU A 450 -16.98 -17.63 -12.90
C LEU A 450 -17.19 -18.32 -14.24
N ALA A 451 -17.51 -17.54 -15.28
CA ALA A 451 -17.64 -18.06 -16.64
C ALA A 451 -16.30 -18.61 -17.16
N GLY A 452 -15.20 -17.90 -16.92
CA GLY A 452 -13.84 -18.36 -17.25
C GLY A 452 -13.50 -19.68 -16.56
N LEU A 453 -13.71 -19.77 -15.24
CA LEU A 453 -13.51 -21.03 -14.50
C LEU A 453 -14.39 -22.16 -15.04
N TYR A 454 -15.67 -21.89 -15.28
CA TYR A 454 -16.60 -22.89 -15.82
C TYR A 454 -16.13 -23.38 -17.19
N HIS A 455 -15.72 -22.47 -18.08
CA HIS A 455 -15.18 -22.82 -19.39
C HIS A 455 -13.91 -23.66 -19.29
N THR A 456 -12.94 -23.25 -18.48
CA THR A 456 -11.68 -23.99 -18.28
C THR A 456 -11.94 -25.41 -17.80
N TYR A 457 -12.73 -25.59 -16.73
CA TYR A 457 -12.94 -26.92 -16.14
C TYR A 457 -13.97 -27.78 -16.87
N THR A 458 -14.71 -27.25 -17.86
CA THR A 458 -15.58 -28.05 -18.75
C THR A 458 -14.91 -28.42 -20.06
N SER A 459 -13.98 -27.59 -20.55
CA SER A 459 -13.35 -27.76 -21.87
C SER A 459 -12.02 -28.51 -21.77
N GLU A 460 -11.26 -28.30 -20.70
CA GLU A 460 -9.94 -28.91 -20.53
C GLU A 460 -10.01 -30.20 -19.70
N PRO A 461 -9.38 -31.30 -20.15
CA PRO A 461 -9.26 -32.50 -19.33
C PRO A 461 -8.44 -32.20 -18.08
N CYS A 462 -8.92 -32.66 -16.92
CA CYS A 462 -8.19 -32.56 -15.66
C CYS A 462 -6.86 -33.33 -15.72
N PHE A 463 -5.90 -32.91 -14.89
CA PHE A 463 -4.66 -33.67 -14.64
C PHE A 463 -4.94 -35.06 -14.02
N THR A 464 -6.02 -35.18 -13.25
CA THR A 464 -6.51 -36.43 -12.66
C THR A 464 -7.82 -36.86 -13.36
N GLU A 465 -8.41 -38.02 -13.03
CA GLU A 465 -9.67 -38.47 -13.65
C GLU A 465 -10.76 -37.38 -13.73
N ARG A 466 -11.63 -37.42 -14.77
CA ARG A 466 -12.69 -36.41 -15.05
C ARG A 466 -13.54 -35.98 -13.83
N ARG A 467 -13.73 -36.88 -12.86
CA ARG A 467 -14.48 -36.63 -11.61
C ARG A 467 -13.99 -35.41 -10.83
N SER A 468 -12.71 -35.04 -10.98
CA SER A 468 -12.12 -33.90 -10.27
C SER A 468 -12.62 -32.54 -10.81
N ASN A 469 -12.91 -32.45 -12.10
CA ASN A 469 -13.50 -31.24 -12.69
C ASN A 469 -14.98 -31.10 -12.34
N ASP A 470 -15.72 -32.21 -12.31
CA ASP A 470 -17.14 -32.21 -11.94
C ASP A 470 -17.37 -31.57 -10.56
N ALA A 471 -16.50 -31.88 -9.59
CA ALA A 471 -16.55 -31.27 -8.26
C ALA A 471 -16.44 -29.73 -8.31
N ILE A 472 -15.56 -29.17 -9.15
CA ILE A 472 -15.42 -27.72 -9.31
C ILE A 472 -16.65 -27.16 -10.02
N VAL A 473 -17.07 -27.78 -11.13
CA VAL A 473 -18.19 -27.32 -11.96
C VAL A 473 -19.50 -27.33 -11.17
N ASP A 474 -19.78 -28.39 -10.43
CA ASP A 474 -20.97 -28.49 -9.57
C ASP A 474 -20.92 -27.48 -8.43
N SER A 475 -19.73 -27.23 -7.88
CA SER A 475 -19.51 -26.23 -6.85
C SER A 475 -19.76 -24.80 -7.37
N LEU A 476 -19.35 -24.49 -8.60
CA LEU A 476 -19.66 -23.22 -9.29
C LEU A 476 -21.15 -23.09 -9.55
N ARG A 477 -21.80 -24.11 -10.15
CA ARG A 477 -23.25 -24.13 -10.42
C ARG A 477 -24.07 -23.90 -9.17
N LYS A 478 -23.73 -24.60 -8.08
CA LYS A 478 -24.39 -24.47 -6.78
C LYS A 478 -24.34 -23.05 -6.22
N ARG A 479 -23.25 -22.31 -6.45
CA ARG A 479 -23.09 -20.92 -5.98
C ARG A 479 -23.81 -19.95 -6.89
N TRP A 480 -23.69 -20.14 -8.20
CA TRP A 480 -24.42 -19.35 -9.19
C TRP A 480 -25.93 -19.43 -9.00
N LEU A 481 -26.47 -20.62 -8.72
CA LEU A 481 -27.91 -20.82 -8.46
C LEU A 481 -28.42 -20.08 -7.21
N LYS A 482 -27.54 -19.82 -6.24
CA LYS A 482 -27.90 -19.19 -4.96
C LYS A 482 -27.75 -17.68 -4.96
N CYS A 483 -26.93 -17.14 -5.87
CA CYS A 483 -26.65 -15.72 -5.91
C CYS A 483 -27.77 -14.95 -6.62
N ASP A 484 -27.74 -13.64 -6.45
CA ASP A 484 -28.67 -12.69 -7.07
C ASP A 484 -28.29 -12.45 -8.54
N GLN A 485 -28.55 -13.44 -9.40
CA GLN A 485 -28.03 -13.53 -10.77
C GLN A 485 -28.30 -12.29 -11.61
N ASP A 486 -29.48 -11.68 -11.47
CA ASP A 486 -29.89 -10.50 -12.23
C ASP A 486 -28.88 -9.35 -12.06
N VAL A 487 -28.38 -9.11 -10.84
CA VAL A 487 -27.43 -8.02 -10.59
C VAL A 487 -26.07 -8.29 -11.27
N PHE A 488 -25.60 -9.52 -11.26
CA PHE A 488 -24.37 -9.91 -11.95
C PHE A 488 -24.51 -9.80 -13.48
N ILE A 489 -25.66 -10.22 -14.01
CA ILE A 489 -25.99 -10.11 -15.44
C ILE A 489 -26.02 -8.63 -15.86
N VAL A 490 -26.70 -7.77 -15.10
CA VAL A 490 -26.72 -6.32 -15.38
C VAL A 490 -25.33 -5.73 -15.27
N ALA A 491 -24.51 -6.12 -14.29
CA ALA A 491 -23.15 -5.60 -14.17
C ALA A 491 -22.30 -5.92 -15.41
N VAL A 492 -22.34 -7.16 -15.92
CA VAL A 492 -21.62 -7.52 -17.16
C VAL A 492 -22.21 -6.80 -18.36
N PHE A 493 -23.54 -6.71 -18.47
CA PHE A 493 -24.18 -5.98 -19.55
C PHE A 493 -23.76 -4.50 -19.55
N LEU A 494 -23.70 -3.85 -18.39
CA LEU A 494 -23.27 -2.46 -18.27
C LEU A 494 -21.74 -2.27 -18.37
N ASN A 495 -20.98 -3.33 -18.64
CA ASN A 495 -19.57 -3.19 -19.01
C ASN A 495 -19.47 -2.67 -20.45
N PRO A 496 -18.87 -1.48 -20.67
CA PRO A 496 -18.91 -0.80 -21.97
C PRO A 496 -18.18 -1.55 -23.08
N TYR A 497 -17.20 -2.39 -22.75
CA TYR A 497 -16.40 -3.15 -23.72
C TYR A 497 -17.06 -4.46 -24.15
N ILE A 498 -18.08 -4.92 -23.42
CA ILE A 498 -18.62 -6.28 -23.56
C ILE A 498 -20.10 -6.23 -23.96
N ARG A 499 -20.91 -5.47 -23.21
CA ARG A 499 -22.34 -5.28 -23.44
C ARG A 499 -23.12 -6.58 -23.61
N GLY A 500 -24.00 -6.64 -24.61
CA GLY A 500 -24.80 -7.83 -24.91
C GLY A 500 -23.99 -9.01 -25.46
N HIS A 501 -22.75 -8.80 -25.94
CA HIS A 501 -21.97 -9.84 -26.63
C HIS A 501 -21.51 -10.98 -25.73
N PHE A 502 -21.49 -10.78 -24.41
CA PHE A 502 -21.16 -11.85 -23.45
C PHE A 502 -22.21 -12.96 -23.42
N PHE A 503 -23.46 -12.63 -23.75
CA PHE A 503 -24.60 -13.49 -23.48
C PHE A 503 -25.02 -14.27 -24.73
N ASP A 504 -25.38 -15.53 -24.53
CA ASP A 504 -25.97 -16.35 -25.58
C ASP A 504 -27.42 -15.89 -25.86
N GLY A 505 -27.60 -15.14 -26.95
CA GLY A 505 -28.89 -14.61 -27.36
C GLY A 505 -29.92 -15.68 -27.75
N SER A 506 -29.52 -16.94 -27.92
CA SER A 506 -30.46 -18.06 -28.13
C SER A 506 -31.23 -18.42 -26.85
N VAL A 507 -30.69 -18.08 -25.68
CA VAL A 507 -31.37 -18.26 -24.40
C VAL A 507 -32.36 -17.11 -24.20
N HIS A 508 -33.66 -17.40 -24.20
CA HIS A 508 -34.72 -16.37 -24.19
C HIS A 508 -34.56 -15.32 -23.09
N SER A 509 -34.19 -15.72 -21.86
CA SER A 509 -33.98 -14.80 -20.73
C SER A 509 -32.74 -13.90 -20.87
N LEU A 510 -31.78 -14.28 -21.72
CA LEU A 510 -30.54 -13.54 -22.00
C LEU A 510 -30.52 -12.93 -23.41
N SER A 511 -31.60 -13.11 -24.17
CA SER A 511 -31.83 -12.43 -25.45
C SER A 511 -31.96 -10.92 -25.26
N ARG A 512 -31.91 -10.14 -26.34
CA ARG A 512 -32.05 -8.68 -26.28
C ARG A 512 -33.33 -8.21 -25.55
N PRO A 513 -34.53 -8.78 -25.75
CA PRO A 513 -35.68 -8.44 -24.90
C PRO A 513 -35.57 -9.01 -23.47
N GLY A 514 -34.98 -10.19 -23.31
CA GLY A 514 -34.78 -10.85 -22.02
C GLY A 514 -33.92 -10.02 -21.07
N LEU A 515 -32.77 -9.54 -21.55
CA LEU A 515 -31.85 -8.68 -20.81
C LEU A 515 -32.51 -7.36 -20.39
N PHE A 516 -33.39 -6.78 -21.20
CA PHE A 516 -34.14 -5.59 -20.78
C PHE A 516 -35.02 -5.87 -19.55
N ASN A 517 -35.68 -7.03 -19.50
CA ASN A 517 -36.46 -7.42 -18.32
C ASN A 517 -35.58 -7.58 -17.07
N VAL A 518 -34.35 -8.10 -17.23
CA VAL A 518 -33.36 -8.19 -16.15
C VAL A 518 -32.97 -6.78 -15.67
N VAL A 519 -32.61 -5.89 -16.60
CA VAL A 519 -32.27 -4.47 -16.30
C VAL A 519 -33.42 -3.78 -15.58
N LYS A 520 -34.66 -3.98 -16.03
CA LYS A 520 -35.87 -3.41 -15.43
C LYS A 520 -36.05 -3.83 -13.97
N ARG A 521 -35.89 -5.12 -13.66
CA ARG A 521 -36.00 -5.64 -12.28
C ARG A 521 -34.92 -5.05 -11.37
N VAL A 522 -33.68 -5.00 -11.84
CA VAL A 522 -32.56 -4.41 -11.08
C VAL A 522 -32.75 -2.91 -10.89
N TYR A 523 -33.20 -2.19 -11.93
CA TYR A 523 -33.51 -0.77 -11.87
C TYR A 523 -34.57 -0.49 -10.79
N ALA A 524 -35.73 -1.14 -10.88
CA ALA A 524 -36.82 -0.98 -9.92
C ALA A 524 -36.33 -1.18 -8.48
N ARG A 525 -35.48 -2.17 -8.27
CA ARG A 525 -34.89 -2.47 -6.97
C ARG A 525 -33.90 -1.41 -6.49
N VAL A 526 -32.91 -1.03 -7.30
CA VAL A 526 -31.85 -0.07 -6.95
C VAL A 526 -32.42 1.33 -6.72
N PHE A 527 -33.38 1.75 -7.53
CA PHE A 527 -34.03 3.06 -7.42
C PHE A 527 -35.26 3.06 -6.51
N GLN A 528 -35.62 1.90 -5.94
CA GLN A 528 -36.75 1.70 -5.03
C GLN A 528 -38.08 2.14 -5.64
N GLU A 529 -38.25 1.86 -6.93
CA GLU A 529 -39.45 2.13 -7.71
C GLU A 529 -40.19 0.81 -8.00
N THR A 530 -41.49 0.90 -8.32
CA THR A 530 -42.19 -0.26 -8.87
C THR A 530 -41.81 -0.46 -10.34
N GLU A 531 -41.90 -1.70 -10.83
CA GLU A 531 -41.68 -1.98 -12.26
C GLU A 531 -42.59 -1.18 -13.21
N ARG A 532 -43.72 -0.65 -12.72
CA ARG A 532 -44.64 0.20 -13.49
C ARG A 532 -44.19 1.66 -13.54
N GLN A 533 -43.32 2.07 -12.63
CA GLN A 533 -42.77 3.42 -12.53
C GLN A 533 -41.45 3.57 -13.29
N VAL A 534 -40.87 2.48 -13.77
CA VAL A 534 -39.65 2.50 -14.58
C VAL A 534 -39.84 3.43 -15.79
N PRO A 535 -38.97 4.44 -15.97
CA PRO A 535 -39.12 5.42 -17.03
C PRO A 535 -39.16 4.79 -18.42
N ILE A 536 -40.03 5.29 -19.29
CA ILE A 536 -40.11 4.86 -20.70
C ILE A 536 -38.76 5.06 -21.40
N GLN A 537 -38.05 6.15 -21.06
CA GLN A 537 -36.73 6.46 -21.58
C GLN A 537 -35.68 5.39 -21.24
N LEU A 538 -35.88 4.56 -20.21
CA LEU A 538 -34.95 3.47 -19.90
C LEU A 538 -34.89 2.47 -21.05
N PHE A 539 -36.01 2.19 -21.71
CA PHE A 539 -36.05 1.27 -22.85
C PHE A 539 -35.27 1.84 -24.04
N GLU A 540 -35.46 3.11 -24.37
CA GLU A 540 -34.72 3.78 -25.45
C GLU A 540 -33.22 3.79 -25.17
N ASN A 541 -32.81 4.16 -23.95
CA ASN A 541 -31.41 4.15 -23.54
C ASN A 541 -30.82 2.73 -23.57
N TYR A 542 -31.58 1.73 -23.14
CA TYR A 542 -31.19 0.33 -23.23
C TYR A 542 -30.91 -0.10 -24.67
N LEU A 543 -31.81 0.23 -25.61
CA LEU A 543 -31.61 -0.11 -27.02
C LEU A 543 -30.38 0.60 -27.60
N ASN A 544 -30.21 1.90 -27.31
CA ASN A 544 -29.05 2.66 -27.78
C ASN A 544 -27.74 2.10 -27.23
N TYR A 545 -27.71 1.74 -25.94
CA TYR A 545 -26.54 1.14 -25.31
C TYR A 545 -26.23 -0.24 -25.88
N PHE A 546 -27.26 -1.07 -26.10
CA PHE A 546 -27.13 -2.40 -26.70
C PHE A 546 -26.57 -2.33 -28.14
N ASP A 547 -27.02 -1.36 -28.93
CA ASP A 547 -26.67 -1.21 -30.36
C ASP A 547 -25.40 -0.38 -30.61
N HIS A 548 -24.72 0.10 -29.57
CA HIS A 548 -23.58 1.01 -29.71
C HIS A 548 -23.93 2.29 -30.48
N SER A 549 -25.06 2.91 -30.16
CA SER A 549 -25.56 4.08 -30.88
C SER A 549 -25.77 5.29 -29.97
N SER A 550 -26.05 6.44 -30.59
CA SER A 550 -26.26 7.72 -29.89
C SER A 550 -25.05 8.07 -29.00
N VAL A 551 -25.28 8.46 -27.74
CA VAL A 551 -24.24 8.77 -26.76
C VAL A 551 -23.44 7.54 -26.28
N TYR A 552 -23.88 6.33 -26.63
CA TYR A 552 -23.24 5.08 -26.21
C TYR A 552 -22.33 4.47 -27.29
N THR A 553 -21.93 5.23 -28.29
CA THR A 553 -20.79 4.87 -29.16
C THR A 553 -19.48 4.91 -28.36
N ASP A 554 -18.41 4.32 -28.89
CA ASP A 554 -17.09 4.34 -28.23
C ASP A 554 -16.59 5.79 -28.07
N ASP A 555 -16.72 6.61 -29.13
CA ASP A 555 -16.46 8.05 -29.09
C ASP A 555 -17.35 8.78 -28.06
N GLY A 556 -18.64 8.44 -27.99
CA GLY A 556 -19.59 9.07 -27.07
C GLY A 556 -19.29 8.78 -25.60
N MET A 557 -18.68 7.64 -25.31
CA MET A 557 -18.33 7.18 -23.97
C MET A 557 -16.86 7.47 -23.58
N ASN A 558 -16.04 7.97 -24.52
CA ASN A 558 -14.60 8.18 -24.37
C ASN A 558 -13.83 6.88 -24.01
N LEU A 559 -14.10 5.79 -24.73
CA LEU A 559 -13.51 4.46 -24.50
C LEU A 559 -12.25 4.20 -25.32
#